data_AF-A0A1C5DXC6-F1
#
_entry.id   AF-A0A1C5DXC6-F1
#
_cell.length_a   1.000
_cell.length_b   1.000
_cell.length_c   1.000
_cell.angle_alpha   90.00
_cell.angle_beta   90.00
_cell.angle_gamma   90.00
#
_symmetry.space_group_name_H-M   'P 1'
#
loop_
_entity.id
_entity.type
_entity.pdbx_description
1 polymer ?
#
loop_
_entity_poly.entity_id
_entity_poly.type
_entity_poly.pdbx_seq_one_letter_code
_entity_poly.pdbx_strand_id
1 'polypeptide(L)' 'MSSLVLLVVLLLVLVTVLGVGFMAYLAHRHPAAATPLVVATGGAALMVACVVPIAIR' A
#
# COMPACT_ATOMS: atom_id res chain seq x y z
N MET A 1 6.96 -17.76 15.79
CA MET A 1 7.13 -16.30 15.55
C MET A 1 6.97 -15.58 16.87
N SER A 2 7.85 -14.64 17.20
CA SER A 2 7.79 -13.90 18.48
C SER A 2 6.57 -12.97 18.53
N SER A 3 6.04 -12.67 19.72
CA SER A 3 4.92 -11.74 19.91
C SER A 3 5.20 -10.35 19.32
N LEU A 4 6.46 -9.91 19.33
CA LEU A 4 6.90 -8.67 18.68
C LEU A 4 6.68 -8.72 17.16
N VAL A 5 6.98 -9.85 16.52
CA VAL A 5 6.79 -10.04 15.07
C VAL A 5 5.30 -9.94 14.73
N LEU A 6 4.43 -10.55 15.53
CA LEU A 6 2.97 -10.49 15.32
C LEU A 6 2.44 -9.06 15.47
N LEU A 7 2.92 -8.31 16.47
CA LEU A 7 2.56 -6.91 16.65
C LEU A 7 2.98 -6.06 15.45
N VAL A 8 4.21 -6.23 14.97
CA VAL A 8 4.74 -5.49 13.81
C VAL A 8 3.93 -5.81 12.56
N VAL A 9 3.64 -7.09 12.30
CA VAL A 9 2.82 -7.51 11.16
C VAL A 9 1.41 -6.90 11.26
N LEU A 10 0.78 -6.96 12.42
CA LEU A 10 -0.53 -6.35 12.64
C LEU A 10 -0.50 -4.85 12.37
N LEU A 11 0.52 -4.15 12.88
CA LEU A 11 0.68 -2.71 12.68
C LEU A 11 0.85 -2.37 11.20
N LEU A 12 1.69 -3.12 10.47
CA LEU A 12 1.89 -2.95 9.03
C LEU A 12 0.58 -3.19 8.25
N VAL A 13 -0.19 -4.21 8.61
CA VAL A 13 -1.50 -4.46 7.99
C VAL A 13 -2.46 -3.31 8.28
N LEU A 14 -2.51 -2.81 9.52
CA LEU A 14 -3.40 -1.71 9.88
C LEU A 14 -3.05 -0.42 9.12
N VAL A 15 -1.75 -0.09 9.04
CA VAL A 15 -1.25 1.08 8.33
C VAL A 15 -1.54 0.99 6.83
N THR A 16 -1.35 -0.19 6.22
CA THR A 16 -1.65 -0.38 4.79
C THR A 16 -3.14 -0.25 4.49
N VAL A 17 -4.01 -0.85 5.31
CA VAL A 17 -5.47 -0.70 5.18
C VAL A 17 -5.89 0.76 5.32
N LEU A 18 -5.35 1.48 6.30
CA LEU A 18 -5.64 2.90 6.50
C LEU A 18 -5.21 3.74 5.30
N GLY A 19 -4.02 3.48 4.75
CA GLY A 19 -3.52 4.16 3.55
C GLY A 19 -4.40 3.92 2.33
N VAL A 20 -4.78 2.68 2.06
CA VAL A 20 -5.68 2.32 0.94
C VAL A 20 -7.07 2.93 1.14
N GLY A 21 -7.62 2.88 2.35
CA GLY A 21 -8.90 3.50 2.68
C GLY A 21 -8.91 5.01 2.48
N PHE A 22 -7.82 5.69 2.86
CA PHE A 22 -7.66 7.13 2.63
C PHE A 22 -7.60 7.47 1.13
N MET A 23 -6.87 6.68 0.34
CA MET A 23 -6.80 6.85 -1.11
C MET A 23 -8.17 6.62 -1.77
N ALA A 24 -8.90 5.59 -1.33
CA ALA A 24 -10.26 5.33 -1.80
C ALA A 24 -11.22 6.46 -1.43
N TYR A 25 -11.12 7.00 -0.21
CA TYR A 25 -11.91 8.14 0.23
C TYR A 25 -11.61 9.41 -0.58
N LEU A 26 -10.33 9.69 -0.83
CA LEU A 26 -9.92 10.81 -1.69
C LEU A 26 -10.43 10.64 -3.12
N ALA A 27 -10.34 9.44 -3.69
CA ALA A 27 -10.87 9.14 -5.02
C ALA A 27 -12.39 9.33 -5.07
N HIS A 28 -13.11 8.97 -4.01
CA HIS A 28 -14.55 9.18 -3.91
C HIS A 28 -14.92 10.66 -3.82
N ARG A 29 -14.17 11.46 -3.05
CA ARG A 29 -14.45 12.89 -2.84
C ARG A 29 -13.96 13.78 -3.98
N HIS A 30 -12.89 13.39 -4.66
CA HIS A 30 -12.26 14.12 -5.75
C HIS A 30 -12.07 13.18 -6.96
N PRO A 31 -13.11 12.93 -7.77
CA PRO A 31 -13.06 11.97 -8.86
C PRO A 31 -12.02 12.32 -9.93
N ALA A 32 -11.72 13.62 -10.13
CA ALA A 32 -10.66 14.07 -11.04
C ALA A 32 -9.25 13.65 -10.60
N ALA A 33 -9.05 13.38 -9.30
CA ALA A 33 -7.77 12.90 -8.75
C ALA A 33 -7.68 11.37 -8.71
N ALA A 34 -8.76 10.63 -8.98
CA ALA A 34 -8.77 9.16 -8.87
C ALA A 34 -7.82 8.48 -9.87
N THR A 35 -7.84 8.91 -11.13
CA THR A 35 -6.98 8.36 -12.19
C THR A 35 -5.48 8.55 -11.91
N PRO A 36 -4.96 9.75 -11.57
CA PRO A 36 -3.54 9.89 -11.24
C PRO A 36 -3.17 9.12 -9.96
N LEU A 37 -4.08 9.01 -8.99
CA LEU A 37 -3.85 8.23 -7.77
C LEU A 37 -3.65 6.74 -8.06
N VAL A 38 -4.52 6.16 -8.90
CA VAL A 38 -4.47 4.74 -9.28
C VAL A 38 -3.21 4.45 -10.09
N VAL A 39 -2.82 5.34 -11.01
CA VAL A 39 -1.59 5.16 -11.80
C VAL A 39 -0.36 5.23 -10.91
N ALA A 40 -0.28 6.21 -9.99
CA ALA A 40 0.84 6.35 -9.08
C ALA A 40 0.96 5.17 -8.11
N THR A 41 -0.14 4.77 -7.48
CA THR A 41 -0.17 3.64 -6.55
C THR A 41 0.05 2.29 -7.25
N GLY A 42 -0.54 2.09 -8.41
CA GLY A 42 -0.34 0.89 -9.23
C GLY A 42 1.11 0.78 -9.73
N GLY A 43 1.71 1.88 -10.18
CA GLY A 43 3.11 1.92 -10.59
C GLY A 43 4.08 1.61 -9.44
N ALA A 44 3.84 2.20 -8.25
CA ALA A 44 4.62 1.90 -7.07
C ALA A 44 4.48 0.42 -6.64
N ALA A 45 3.26 -0.14 -6.69
CA ALA A 45 3.02 -1.54 -6.36
C ALA A 45 3.74 -2.49 -7.31
N LEU A 46 3.75 -2.20 -8.62
CA LEU A 46 4.49 -2.98 -9.62
C LEU A 46 6.00 -2.93 -9.37
N MET A 47 6.55 -1.74 -9.11
CA MET A 47 7.97 -1.58 -8.78
C MET A 47 8.36 -2.41 -7.56
N VAL A 48 7.55 -2.35 -6.49
CA VAL A 48 7.78 -3.17 -5.29
C VAL A 48 7.70 -4.66 -5.64
N ALA A 49 6.68 -5.09 -6.37
CA ALA A 49 6.49 -6.49 -6.74
C ALA A 49 7.63 -7.06 -7.61
N CYS A 50 8.28 -6.23 -8.44
CA CYS A 50 9.42 -6.64 -9.26
C CYS A 50 10.75 -6.56 -8.49
N VAL A 51 11.00 -5.48 -7.75
CA VAL A 51 12.31 -5.21 -7.13
C VAL A 51 12.52 -6.03 -5.86
N VAL A 52 11.50 -6.18 -5.02
CA VAL A 52 11.59 -6.92 -3.74
C VAL A 52 12.05 -8.37 -3.93
N PRO A 53 11.48 -9.19 -4.83
CA PRO A 53 11.96 -10.56 -5.02
C PRO A 53 13.37 -10.63 -5.63
N ILE A 54 13.83 -9.59 -6.34
CA ILE A 54 15.22 -9.53 -6.83
C ILE A 54 16.16 -9.18 -5.68
N ALA A 55 15.78 -8.26 -4.81
CA ALA A 55 16.62 -7.78 -3.71
C ALA A 55 16.73 -8.76 -2.53
N ILE A 56 15.74 -9.63 -2.33
CA ILE A 56 15.69 -10.62 -1.23
C ILE A 56 16.26 -11.99 -1.67
N ARG A 57 16.55 -12.16 -2.97
CA ARG A 57 17.12 -13.38 -3.54
C ARG A 57 18.64 -13.36 -3.50
#